data_AF-A0A852AK87-F1
#
_entry.id   AF-A0A852AK87-F1
#
_cell.length_a   1.000
_cell.length_b   1.000
_cell.length_c   1.000
_cell.angle_alpha   90.00
_cell.angle_beta   90.00
_cell.angle_gamma   90.00
#
_symmetry.space_group_name_H-M   'P 1'
#
loop_
_entity.id
_entity.type
_entity.pdbx_description
1 polymer ?
#
loop_
_entity_poly.entity_id
_entity_poly.type
_entity_poly.pdbx_seq_one_letter_code
_entity_poly.pdbx_strand_id
1 'polypeptide(L)'
;QIIAVERLVKGKFQDNFEFIQWFKKFFDANYDGKEYNPLLARQGQDVAPPPNPGDHIYNKPKKPIGTAVPQRTSPTGPKNSPNPARLGGVPSGILRKNSPAARNGGTEADAQILELNQQLMDLKLTVDGLEKERDFYFSKLRDIELICQEHENENSPIITGIVSVLYATE
;
A
#
# COMPACT_ATOMS: atom_id res chain seq x y z
N GLN A 1 8.85 29.07 -1.27
CA GLN A 1 8.95 28.35 0.03
C GLN A 1 10.42 28.24 0.39
N ILE A 2 10.79 28.34 1.67
CA ILE A 2 12.14 27.99 2.15
C ILE A 2 12.08 26.56 2.67
N ILE A 3 13.03 25.72 2.27
CA ILE A 3 13.08 24.31 2.68
C ILE A 3 13.84 24.21 4.01
N ALA A 4 13.16 23.79 5.07
CA ALA A 4 13.73 23.67 6.42
C ALA A 4 14.53 22.37 6.59
N VAL A 5 15.66 22.24 5.88
CA VAL A 5 16.51 21.03 5.83
C VAL A 5 16.83 20.48 7.23
N GLU A 6 17.20 21.37 8.16
CA GLU A 6 17.46 21.08 9.57
C GLU A 6 16.31 20.42 10.34
N ARG A 7 15.08 20.47 9.83
CA ARG A 7 13.93 19.76 10.44
C ARG A 7 13.64 18.45 9.72
N LEU A 8 13.72 18.46 8.39
CA LEU A 8 13.48 17.28 7.53
C LEU A 8 14.46 16.15 7.84
N VAL A 9 15.76 16.47 7.94
CA VAL A 9 16.84 15.51 8.23
C VAL A 9 16.67 14.77 9.56
N LYS A 10 15.86 15.31 10.48
CA LYS A 10 15.57 14.73 11.79
C LYS A 10 14.42 13.69 11.73
N GLY A 11 13.94 13.32 10.55
CA GLY A 11 12.97 12.24 10.32
C GLY A 11 11.57 12.49 10.92
N LYS A 12 11.30 13.70 11.43
CA LYS A 12 10.04 14.01 12.12
C LYS A 12 8.86 13.97 11.15
N PHE A 13 7.82 13.23 11.53
CA PHE A 13 6.60 13.09 10.73
C PHE A 13 5.99 14.45 10.36
N GLN A 14 5.79 15.35 11.33
CA GLN A 14 5.15 16.64 11.09
C GLN A 14 5.90 17.49 10.06
N ASP A 15 7.20 17.70 10.25
CA ASP A 15 8.03 18.53 9.36
C ASP A 15 8.10 17.95 7.94
N ASN A 16 8.22 16.61 7.81
CA ASN A 16 8.27 15.94 6.52
C ASN A 16 6.88 15.87 5.83
N PHE A 17 5.80 15.76 6.60
CA PHE A 17 4.42 15.75 6.07
C PHE A 17 3.99 17.13 5.58
N GLU A 18 4.33 18.20 6.30
CA GLU A 18 4.14 19.59 5.84
C GLU A 18 4.93 19.84 4.54
N PHE A 19 6.17 19.35 4.45
CA PHE A 19 6.97 19.44 3.24
C PHE A 19 6.38 18.68 2.06
N ILE A 20 5.95 17.41 2.22
CA ILE A 20 5.40 16.64 1.09
C ILE A 20 4.04 17.19 0.61
N GLN A 21 3.23 17.77 1.51
CA GLN A 21 2.01 18.50 1.14
C GLN A 21 2.28 19.72 0.26
N TRP A 22 3.34 20.49 0.58
CA TRP A 22 3.79 21.58 -0.28
C TRP A 22 4.39 21.06 -1.59
N PHE A 23 5.25 20.04 -1.51
CA PHE A 23 5.97 19.49 -2.67
C PHE A 23 5.03 18.87 -3.70
N LYS A 24 3.95 18.18 -3.30
CA LYS A 24 2.91 17.68 -4.22
C LYS A 24 2.28 18.83 -5.00
N LYS A 25 1.85 19.91 -4.33
CA LYS A 25 1.28 21.11 -4.98
C LYS A 25 2.28 21.82 -5.91
N PHE A 26 3.57 21.80 -5.56
CA PHE A 26 4.63 22.31 -6.43
C PHE A 26 4.81 21.44 -7.67
N PHE A 27 4.89 20.11 -7.50
CA PHE A 27 5.00 19.15 -8.60
C PHE A 27 3.81 19.26 -9.56
N ASP A 28 2.57 19.24 -9.05
CA ASP A 28 1.33 19.33 -9.83
C ASP A 28 1.24 20.61 -10.67
N ALA A 29 1.89 21.70 -10.24
CA ALA A 29 1.92 22.97 -10.95
C ALA A 29 3.09 23.13 -11.95
N ASN A 30 4.04 22.20 -11.98
CA ASN A 30 5.28 22.30 -12.78
C ASN A 30 5.59 21.05 -13.62
N TYR A 31 4.94 19.91 -13.37
CA TYR A 31 5.13 18.68 -14.13
C TYR A 31 4.48 18.79 -15.52
N ASP A 32 5.25 18.46 -16.56
CA ASP A 32 4.89 18.61 -17.97
C ASP A 32 4.51 17.28 -18.65
N GLY A 33 4.26 16.23 -17.85
CA GLY A 33 3.82 14.91 -18.33
C GLY A 33 4.93 14.01 -18.88
N LYS A 34 6.21 14.42 -18.80
CA LYS A 34 7.34 13.62 -19.31
C LYS A 34 7.49 12.27 -18.61
N GLU A 35 7.55 11.21 -19.40
CA GLU A 35 7.94 9.87 -18.95
C GLU A 35 9.28 9.89 -18.22
N TYR A 36 9.35 9.18 -17.08
CA TYR A 36 10.52 9.11 -16.23
C TYR A 36 10.72 7.68 -15.74
N ASN A 37 11.93 7.13 -15.91
CA ASN A 37 12.28 5.80 -15.42
C ASN A 37 13.04 5.89 -14.08
N PRO A 38 12.37 5.65 -12.92
CA PRO A 38 12.99 5.78 -11.62
C PRO A 38 14.04 4.69 -11.31
N LEU A 39 14.03 3.55 -12.02
CA LEU A 39 15.01 2.48 -11.81
C LEU A 39 16.34 2.81 -12.48
N LEU A 40 16.30 3.29 -13.73
CA LEU A 40 17.49 3.76 -14.44
C LEU A 40 18.10 4.99 -13.74
N ALA A 41 17.29 5.94 -13.30
CA ALA A 41 17.75 7.12 -12.57
C ALA A 41 18.42 6.78 -11.22
N ARG A 42 17.98 5.72 -10.54
CA ARG A 42 18.61 5.18 -9.32
C ARG A 42 19.75 4.18 -9.59
N GLN A 43 20.14 3.97 -10.85
CA GLN A 43 21.17 2.98 -11.24
C GLN A 43 20.88 1.56 -10.73
N GLY A 44 19.60 1.20 -10.60
CA GLY A 44 19.16 -0.08 -10.04
C GLY A 44 19.25 -0.21 -8.50
N GLN A 45 19.58 0.85 -7.76
CA GLN A 45 19.56 0.82 -6.30
C GLN A 45 18.13 0.72 -5.74
N ASP A 46 17.95 -0.22 -4.82
CA ASP A 46 16.71 -0.40 -4.06
C ASP A 46 16.50 0.71 -3.01
N VAL A 47 15.23 0.99 -2.73
CA VAL A 47 14.81 2.04 -1.78
C VAL A 47 14.36 1.46 -0.43
N ALA A 48 14.40 0.13 -0.28
CA ALA A 48 14.28 -0.49 1.03
C ALA A 48 15.45 -0.04 1.92
N PRO A 49 15.22 0.60 3.09
CA PRO A 49 16.30 0.80 4.04
C PRO A 49 16.85 -0.57 4.45
N PRO A 50 18.18 -0.73 4.59
CA PRO A 50 18.74 -2.00 5.03
C PRO A 50 18.14 -2.38 6.38
N PRO A 51 17.80 -3.66 6.63
CA PRO A 51 17.32 -4.10 7.93
C PRO A 51 18.34 -3.72 9.00
N ASN A 52 17.86 -3.20 10.14
CA ASN A 52 18.72 -2.75 11.23
C ASN A 52 19.70 -3.88 11.62
N PRO A 53 21.02 -3.62 11.72
CA PRO A 53 22.02 -4.62 12.16
C PRO A 53 21.86 -5.20 13.58
N GLY A 54 20.72 -4.98 14.24
CA GLY A 54 20.36 -5.58 15.52
C GLY A 54 19.60 -6.90 15.40
N ASP A 55 18.80 -7.11 14.35
CA ASP A 55 17.94 -8.29 14.18
C ASP A 55 18.64 -9.44 13.44
N HIS A 56 19.83 -9.83 13.93
CA HIS A 56 20.48 -11.06 13.49
C HIS A 56 19.71 -12.30 14.00
N ILE A 57 19.31 -13.15 13.04
CA ILE A 57 18.47 -14.32 13.27
C ILE A 57 19.12 -15.30 14.26
N TYR A 58 18.49 -15.46 15.42
CA TYR A 58 18.70 -16.60 16.31
C TYR A 58 17.40 -17.37 16.51
N ASN A 59 17.38 -18.64 16.10
CA ASN A 59 16.24 -19.54 16.25
C ASN A 59 15.76 -19.61 17.70
N LYS A 60 14.51 -19.20 17.96
CA LYS A 60 13.75 -19.57 19.17
C LYS A 60 12.33 -20.00 18.78
N PRO A 61 11.78 -21.11 19.32
CA PRO A 61 10.46 -21.61 18.92
C PRO A 61 9.32 -20.65 19.29
N LYS A 62 8.31 -20.55 18.42
CA LYS A 62 7.07 -19.82 18.71
C LYS A 62 6.29 -20.54 19.82
N LYS A 63 5.88 -19.81 20.87
CA LYS A 63 4.77 -20.18 21.75
C LYS A 63 3.56 -19.30 21.42
N PRO A 64 2.34 -19.86 21.29
CA PRO A 64 1.15 -19.07 20.98
C PRO A 64 0.48 -18.50 22.24
N ILE A 65 0.12 -17.22 22.19
CA ILE A 65 -0.82 -16.40 23.01
C ILE A 65 -0.66 -14.97 22.44
N GLY A 66 -1.68 -14.14 22.25
CA GLY A 66 -3.13 -14.29 22.38
C GLY A 66 -3.81 -12.94 22.05
N THR A 67 -5.09 -12.97 21.65
CA THR A 67 -6.08 -11.86 21.57
C THR A 67 -5.62 -10.39 21.64
N ALA A 68 -6.02 -9.59 20.64
CA ALA A 68 -6.12 -8.12 20.71
C ALA A 68 -7.06 -7.65 21.88
N VAL A 69 -7.14 -6.39 22.31
CA VAL A 69 -6.96 -5.07 21.64
C VAL A 69 -6.39 -4.04 22.65
N PRO A 70 -6.21 -2.75 22.28
CA PRO A 70 -7.20 -1.77 22.78
C PRO A 70 -7.65 -0.72 21.75
N GLN A 71 -8.85 -0.15 21.97
CA GLN A 71 -9.51 0.77 21.04
C GLN A 71 -9.14 2.25 21.24
N ARG A 72 -9.20 2.98 20.12
CA ARG A 72 -9.42 4.42 19.97
C ARG A 72 -10.54 4.98 20.87
N THR A 73 -10.25 6.03 21.65
CA THR A 73 -11.16 7.19 21.88
C THR A 73 -10.44 8.40 22.48
N SER A 74 -10.65 9.58 21.89
CA SER A 74 -10.72 10.86 22.63
C SER A 74 -12.21 11.18 22.88
N PRO A 75 -12.57 12.07 23.84
CA PRO A 75 -12.92 13.43 23.38
C PRO A 75 -12.76 14.59 24.40
N THR A 76 -12.87 15.82 23.87
CA THR A 76 -13.36 17.07 24.51
C THR A 76 -12.68 17.67 25.75
N GLY A 77 -12.28 18.94 25.60
CA GLY A 77 -12.24 19.94 26.67
C GLY A 77 -12.56 21.33 26.07
N PRO A 78 -13.58 22.07 26.56
CA PRO A 78 -13.95 23.38 26.01
C PRO A 78 -13.14 24.53 26.62
N LYS A 79 -13.00 25.65 25.91
CA LYS A 79 -12.57 26.92 26.51
C LYS A 79 -13.19 28.14 25.82
N ASN A 80 -13.79 29.01 26.62
CA ASN A 80 -14.54 30.18 26.15
C ASN A 80 -13.62 31.32 25.70
N SER A 81 -14.16 32.19 24.84
CA SER A 81 -13.67 33.57 24.64
C SER A 81 -14.01 34.45 25.86
N PRO A 82 -13.40 35.65 25.99
CA PRO A 82 -14.01 36.82 25.33
C PRO A 82 -13.02 37.83 24.72
N ASN A 83 -13.51 38.66 23.79
CA ASN A 83 -12.84 39.89 23.32
C ASN A 83 -13.16 41.07 24.26
N PRO A 84 -12.39 42.19 24.17
CA PRO A 84 -13.03 43.43 23.71
C PRO A 84 -12.21 44.22 22.65
N ALA A 85 -12.85 45.20 22.01
CA ALA A 85 -12.44 45.83 20.74
C ALA A 85 -11.77 47.23 20.83
N ARG A 86 -11.40 47.76 19.63
CA ARG A 86 -11.19 49.16 19.14
C ARG A 86 -9.73 49.52 18.74
N LEU A 87 -9.42 50.39 17.75
CA LEU A 87 -10.23 51.14 16.75
C LEU A 87 -9.37 51.61 15.53
N GLY A 88 -9.99 51.80 14.35
CA GLY A 88 -9.43 52.54 13.18
C GLY A 88 -8.43 51.75 12.29
N GLY A 89 -8.24 52.03 10.99
CA GLY A 89 -8.86 53.01 10.07
C GLY A 89 -8.71 52.58 8.58
N VAL A 90 -9.29 53.35 7.65
CA VAL A 90 -9.51 53.04 6.20
C VAL A 90 -8.74 54.04 5.28
N PRO A 91 -8.73 53.99 3.90
CA PRO A 91 -9.41 53.09 2.93
C PRO A 91 -8.59 52.62 1.67
N SER A 92 -9.27 51.81 0.83
CA SER A 92 -9.24 51.80 -0.67
C SER A 92 -8.07 51.23 -1.49
N GLY A 93 -8.44 50.37 -2.45
CA GLY A 93 -7.63 49.92 -3.59
C GLY A 93 -8.41 48.93 -4.47
N ILE A 94 -9.01 49.41 -5.57
CA ILE A 94 -9.91 48.62 -6.44
C ILE A 94 -9.17 48.25 -7.74
N LEU A 95 -9.30 47.00 -8.24
CA LEU A 95 -9.73 46.65 -9.63
C LEU A 95 -9.41 45.20 -10.07
N ARG A 96 -10.49 44.51 -10.49
CA ARG A 96 -10.59 43.58 -11.65
C ARG A 96 -9.70 42.33 -11.78
N LYS A 97 -10.39 41.19 -11.60
CA LYS A 97 -10.65 40.17 -12.65
C LYS A 97 -9.44 39.64 -13.46
N ASN A 98 -9.07 38.39 -13.17
CA ASN A 98 -9.23 37.29 -14.14
C ASN A 98 -9.21 35.93 -13.45
N SER A 99 -10.27 35.13 -13.66
CA SER A 99 -10.24 33.69 -13.38
C SER A 99 -9.63 32.97 -14.59
N PRO A 100 -8.53 32.21 -14.46
CA PRO A 100 -8.11 31.29 -15.50
C PRO A 100 -9.12 30.13 -15.57
N ALA A 101 -9.73 29.90 -16.72
CA ALA A 101 -10.54 28.70 -16.98
C ALA A 101 -9.60 27.50 -17.17
N ALA A 102 -9.06 26.96 -16.08
CA ALA A 102 -8.04 25.92 -16.06
C ALA A 102 -8.63 24.50 -16.22
N ARG A 103 -9.12 24.21 -17.44
CA ARG A 103 -9.15 22.87 -18.07
C ARG A 103 -9.52 21.70 -17.13
N ASN A 104 -10.82 21.43 -16.95
CA ASN A 104 -11.33 20.16 -16.42
C ASN A 104 -11.05 19.01 -17.43
N GLY A 105 -9.79 18.56 -17.50
CA GLY A 105 -9.35 17.50 -18.42
C GLY A 105 -8.44 16.45 -17.79
N GLY A 106 -7.86 16.70 -16.61
CA GLY A 106 -7.12 15.68 -15.85
C GLY A 106 -8.05 14.75 -15.07
N THR A 107 -9.08 15.29 -14.43
CA THR A 107 -9.88 14.60 -13.40
C THR A 107 -10.56 13.30 -13.82
N GLU A 108 -10.90 13.15 -15.10
CA GLU A 108 -11.52 11.93 -15.63
C GLU A 108 -10.46 10.85 -15.93
N ALA A 109 -9.34 11.24 -16.56
CA ALA A 109 -8.21 10.36 -16.79
C ALA A 109 -7.55 9.92 -15.47
N ASP A 110 -7.36 10.84 -14.53
CA ASP A 110 -6.82 10.56 -13.18
C ASP A 110 -7.73 9.58 -12.41
N ALA A 111 -9.05 9.73 -12.52
CA ALA A 111 -10.01 8.81 -11.91
C ALA A 111 -10.01 7.43 -12.56
N GLN A 112 -9.94 7.36 -13.90
CA GLN A 112 -9.85 6.10 -14.63
C GLN A 112 -8.52 5.36 -14.36
N ILE A 113 -7.42 6.10 -14.23
CA ILE A 113 -6.12 5.56 -13.79
C ILE A 113 -6.24 4.99 -12.37
N LEU A 114 -6.91 5.69 -11.45
CA LEU A 114 -7.13 5.20 -10.07
C LEU A 114 -7.98 3.92 -10.05
N GLU A 115 -9.06 3.87 -10.83
CA GLU A 115 -9.92 2.69 -10.96
C GLU A 115 -9.17 1.48 -11.53
N LEU A 116 -8.40 1.67 -12.61
CA LEU A 116 -7.58 0.62 -13.21
C LEU A 116 -6.50 0.10 -12.23
N ASN A 117 -5.89 0.97 -11.43
CA ASN A 117 -4.95 0.55 -10.39
C ASN A 117 -5.63 -0.26 -9.27
N GLN A 118 -6.87 0.09 -8.90
CA GLN A 118 -7.66 -0.68 -7.94
C GLN A 118 -8.00 -2.07 -8.50
N GLN A 119 -8.49 -2.14 -9.75
CA GLN A 119 -8.81 -3.41 -10.42
C GLN A 119 -7.56 -4.32 -10.54
N LEU A 120 -6.38 -3.75 -10.85
CA LEU A 120 -5.11 -4.49 -10.87
C LEU A 120 -4.69 -4.99 -9.48
N MET A 121 -4.94 -4.21 -8.42
CA MET A 121 -4.66 -4.62 -7.03
C MET A 121 -5.59 -5.75 -6.58
N ASP A 122 -6.89 -5.65 -6.87
CA ASP A 122 -7.89 -6.65 -6.51
C ASP A 122 -7.71 -7.96 -7.28
N LEU A 123 -7.41 -7.87 -8.59
CA LEU A 123 -7.07 -9.02 -9.41
C LEU A 123 -5.80 -9.70 -8.90
N LYS A 124 -4.76 -8.94 -8.52
CA LYS A 124 -3.55 -9.51 -7.92
C LYS A 124 -3.87 -10.23 -6.61
N LEU A 125 -4.66 -9.63 -5.72
CA LEU A 125 -5.04 -10.27 -4.45
C LEU A 125 -5.86 -11.55 -4.68
N THR A 126 -6.66 -11.60 -5.75
CA THR A 126 -7.42 -12.79 -6.15
C THR A 126 -6.50 -13.88 -6.70
N VAL A 127 -5.53 -13.54 -7.58
CA VAL A 127 -4.52 -14.49 -8.08
C VAL A 127 -3.66 -15.01 -6.94
N ASP A 128 -3.10 -14.12 -6.10
CA ASP A 128 -2.35 -14.47 -4.90
C ASP A 128 -3.17 -15.41 -3.97
N GLY A 129 -4.50 -15.33 -3.97
CA GLY A 129 -5.39 -16.27 -3.27
C GLY A 129 -5.53 -17.62 -3.96
N LEU A 130 -5.92 -17.62 -5.24
CA LEU A 130 -6.12 -18.82 -6.06
C LEU A 130 -4.85 -19.67 -6.19
N GLU A 131 -3.67 -19.05 -6.25
CA GLU A 131 -2.40 -19.80 -6.24
C GLU A 131 -2.19 -20.58 -4.94
N LYS A 132 -2.56 -20.02 -3.79
CA LYS A 132 -2.47 -20.72 -2.49
C LYS A 132 -3.47 -21.87 -2.40
N GLU A 133 -4.67 -21.71 -2.97
CA GLU A 133 -5.67 -22.78 -3.04
C GLU A 133 -5.24 -23.90 -3.99
N ARG A 134 -4.77 -23.54 -5.20
CA ARG A 134 -4.13 -24.47 -6.16
C ARG A 134 -3.04 -25.29 -5.49
N ASP A 135 -2.08 -24.63 -4.84
CA ASP A 135 -0.92 -25.31 -4.24
C ASP A 135 -1.32 -26.17 -3.04
N PHE A 136 -2.33 -25.75 -2.26
CA PHE A 136 -2.91 -26.52 -1.16
C PHE A 136 -3.62 -27.80 -1.64
N TYR A 137 -4.42 -27.72 -2.71
CA TYR A 137 -5.06 -28.89 -3.30
C TYR A 137 -4.05 -29.81 -4.00
N PHE A 138 -3.11 -29.26 -4.78
CA PHE A 138 -2.05 -30.02 -5.42
C PHE A 138 -1.19 -30.79 -4.41
N SER A 139 -0.80 -30.15 -3.31
CA SER A 139 -0.05 -30.81 -2.23
C SER A 139 -0.82 -32.01 -1.66
N LYS A 140 -2.13 -31.87 -1.43
CA LYS A 140 -2.98 -32.97 -0.95
C LYS A 140 -3.12 -34.11 -1.95
N LEU A 141 -3.25 -33.80 -3.23
CA LEU A 141 -3.30 -34.82 -4.28
C LEU A 141 -1.98 -35.59 -4.34
N ARG A 142 -0.83 -34.91 -4.19
CA ARG A 142 0.48 -35.55 -4.12
C ARG A 142 0.70 -36.38 -2.85
N ASP A 143 0.20 -35.93 -1.69
CA ASP A 143 0.20 -36.72 -0.44
C ASP A 143 -0.60 -38.03 -0.62
N ILE A 144 -1.78 -37.95 -1.26
CA ILE A 144 -2.63 -39.13 -1.55
C ILE A 144 -1.95 -40.06 -2.56
N GLU A 145 -1.32 -39.52 -3.61
CA GLU A 145 -0.58 -40.28 -4.62
C GLU A 145 0.57 -41.09 -3.99
N LEU A 146 1.32 -40.49 -3.06
CA LEU A 146 2.39 -41.16 -2.31
C LEU A 146 1.85 -42.33 -1.46
N ILE A 147 0.73 -42.14 -0.76
CA ILE A 147 0.08 -43.19 0.04
C ILE A 147 -0.38 -44.35 -0.87
N CYS A 148 -0.89 -44.04 -2.08
CA CYS A 148 -1.28 -45.04 -3.07
C CYS A 148 -0.07 -45.82 -3.60
N GLN A 149 1.06 -45.14 -3.85
CA GLN A 149 2.32 -45.74 -4.32
C GLN A 149 2.93 -46.69 -3.27
N GLU A 150 2.84 -46.36 -1.98
CA GLU A 150 3.32 -47.24 -0.88
C GLU A 150 2.55 -48.58 -0.81
N HIS A 151 1.25 -48.57 -1.16
CA HIS A 151 0.34 -49.72 -1.03
C HIS A 151 -0.01 -50.39 -2.39
N GLU A 152 0.66 -50.02 -3.49
CA GLU A 152 0.36 -50.51 -4.85
C GLU A 152 0.41 -52.06 -4.95
N ASN A 153 1.33 -52.68 -4.22
CA ASN A 153 1.52 -54.13 -4.18
C ASN A 153 0.29 -54.91 -3.65
N GLU A 154 -0.61 -54.26 -2.91
CA GLU A 154 -1.81 -54.90 -2.35
C GLU A 154 -2.91 -55.15 -3.40
N ASN A 155 -2.76 -54.63 -4.63
CA ASN A 155 -3.71 -54.79 -5.74
C ASN A 155 -5.15 -54.40 -5.38
N SER A 156 -5.31 -53.42 -4.48
CA SER A 156 -6.62 -52.99 -3.99
C SER A 156 -7.40 -52.23 -5.07
N PRO A 157 -8.63 -52.65 -5.44
CA PRO A 157 -9.42 -51.96 -6.45
C PRO A 157 -9.83 -50.54 -6.03
N ILE A 158 -9.79 -50.23 -4.73
CA ILE A 158 -10.00 -48.88 -4.20
C ILE A 158 -8.81 -47.98 -4.58
N ILE A 159 -7.57 -48.47 -4.46
CA ILE A 159 -6.37 -47.73 -4.86
C ILE A 159 -6.39 -47.48 -6.37
N THR A 160 -6.73 -48.49 -7.18
CA THR A 160 -6.90 -48.32 -8.64
C THR A 160 -7.94 -47.25 -8.98
N GLY A 161 -9.06 -47.21 -8.24
CA GLY A 161 -10.08 -46.17 -8.39
C GLY A 161 -9.58 -44.76 -8.04
N ILE A 162 -8.82 -44.61 -6.95
CA ILE A 162 -8.23 -43.32 -6.54
C ILE A 162 -7.20 -42.86 -7.58
N VAL A 163 -6.28 -43.74 -8.00
CA VAL A 163 -5.25 -43.44 -9.00
C VAL A 163 -5.87 -43.04 -10.34
N SER A 164 -6.99 -43.66 -10.74
CA SER A 164 -7.75 -43.27 -11.93
C SER A 164 -8.31 -41.84 -11.85
N VAL A 165 -8.63 -41.33 -10.66
CA VAL A 165 -9.06 -39.94 -10.46
C VAL A 165 -7.88 -38.98 -10.43
N LEU A 166 -6.74 -39.39 -9.83
CA LEU A 166 -5.52 -38.57 -9.75
C LEU A 166 -4.89 -38.30 -11.13
N TYR A 167 -5.01 -39.23 -12.08
CA TYR A 167 -4.50 -39.09 -13.44
C TYR A 167 -5.59 -38.83 -14.50
N ALA A 168 -6.79 -38.43 -14.09
CA ALA A 168 -7.82 -37.98 -15.02
C ALA A 168 -7.39 -36.67 -15.70
N THR A 169 -7.60 -36.58 -17.01
CA THR A 169 -7.45 -35.34 -17.80
C THR A 169 -8.81 -34.77 -18.16
N GLU A 170 -8.86 -33.46 -18.41
CA GLU A 170 -10.05 -32.73 -18.89
C GLU A 170 -10.51 -33.15 -20.30
#